data_AF-A0A941MIR5-F1
#
_entry.id   AF-A0A941MIR5-F1
#
_cell.length_a   1.000
_cell.length_b   1.000
_cell.length_c   1.000
_cell.angle_alpha   90.00
_cell.angle_beta   90.00
_cell.angle_gamma   90.00
#
_symmetry.space_group_name_H-M   'P 1'
#
loop_
_entity.id
_entity.type
_entity.pdbx_description
1 polymer ?
#
loop_
_entity_poly.entity_id
_entity_poly.type
_entity_poly.pdbx_seq_one_letter_code
_entity_poly.pdbx_strand_id
1 'polypeptide(L)' 'TGKELFKFKTPSGIIGNAMTYMHDGKQYVAVLSGVGGWAGIGLAAGLTNPTDGLGAVGGYSGLSEYTNLGGSLTVFSLP' A
#
# COMPACT_ATOMS: atom_id res chain seq x y z
N THR A 1 -15.30 16.88 8.52
CA THR A 1 -16.12 16.76 7.29
C THR A 1 -15.83 15.48 6.50
N GLY A 2 -14.69 14.79 6.68
CA GLY A 2 -14.38 13.55 5.93
C GLY A 2 -14.05 13.77 4.45
N LYS A 3 -13.88 15.02 4.02
CA LYS A 3 -13.52 15.39 2.65
C LYS A 3 -12.06 15.02 2.37
N GLU A 4 -11.79 14.38 1.24
CA GLU A 4 -10.42 14.14 0.75
C GLU A 4 -9.73 15.47 0.42
N LEU A 5 -8.53 15.70 0.97
CA LEU A 5 -7.75 16.93 0.78
C LEU A 5 -6.41 16.69 0.06
N PHE A 6 -5.92 15.47 0.06
CA PHE A 6 -4.65 15.09 -0.53
C PHE A 6 -4.72 13.62 -0.97
N LYS A 7 -4.18 13.33 -2.17
CA LYS A 7 -4.07 11.98 -2.71
C LYS A 7 -2.84 11.90 -3.61
N PHE A 8 -2.02 10.88 -3.41
CA PHE A 8 -0.82 10.63 -4.21
C PHE A 8 -0.71 9.13 -4.52
N LYS A 9 -0.33 8.78 -5.75
CA LYS A 9 -0.15 7.38 -6.16
C LYS A 9 1.25 6.90 -5.80
N THR A 10 1.38 6.13 -4.72
CA THR A 10 2.64 5.43 -4.41
C THR A 10 2.93 4.31 -5.42
N PRO A 11 4.18 3.83 -5.50
CA PRO A 11 4.56 2.79 -6.47
C PRO A 11 3.83 1.44 -6.30
N SER A 12 3.43 1.11 -5.08
CA SER A 12 2.70 -0.13 -4.74
C SER A 12 1.61 0.14 -3.68
N GLY A 13 0.72 -0.83 -3.47
CA GLY A 13 -0.33 -0.79 -2.44
C GLY A 13 0.26 -0.64 -1.04
N ILE A 14 -0.47 0.02 -0.14
CA ILE A 14 -0.03 0.31 1.23
C ILE A 14 -0.78 -0.62 2.19
N ILE A 15 -0.03 -1.41 2.95
CA ILE A 15 -0.55 -2.23 4.06
C ILE A 15 0.04 -1.81 5.42
N GLY A 16 1.02 -0.92 5.42
CA GLY A 16 1.66 -0.39 6.62
C GLY A 16 1.00 0.90 7.11
N ASN A 17 1.34 1.29 8.34
CA ASN A 17 0.85 2.53 8.94
C ASN A 17 1.61 3.74 8.40
N ALA A 18 0.91 4.86 8.22
CA ALA A 18 1.56 6.15 8.03
C ALA A 18 2.24 6.60 9.34
N MET A 19 3.36 7.32 9.22
CA MET A 19 4.08 7.90 10.36
C MET A 19 4.51 9.34 10.06
N THR A 20 4.88 10.10 11.09
CA THR A 20 5.37 11.48 10.96
C THR A 20 6.56 11.73 11.87
N TYR A 21 7.46 12.62 11.46
CA TYR A 21 8.64 13.02 12.23
C TYR A 21 9.07 14.45 11.88
N MET A 22 9.97 15.01 12.70
CA MET A 22 10.63 16.30 12.46
C MET A 22 12.10 16.07 12.09
N HIS A 23 12.60 16.83 11.12
CA HIS A 23 14.02 16.90 10.79
C HIS A 23 14.37 18.34 10.37
N ASP A 24 15.39 18.92 11.01
CA ASP A 24 15.86 20.29 10.77
C ASP A 24 14.74 21.35 10.74
N GLY A 25 13.81 21.26 11.71
CA GLY A 25 12.70 22.18 11.86
C GLY A 25 11.55 21.98 10.85
N LYS A 26 11.66 21.01 9.94
CA LYS A 26 10.63 20.67 8.94
C LYS A 26 9.91 19.36 9.30
N GLN A 27 8.59 19.34 9.16
CA GLN A 27 7.78 18.14 9.38
C GLN A 27 7.71 17.29 8.11
N TYR A 28 7.79 15.98 8.31
CA TYR A 28 7.67 14.97 7.27
C TYR A 28 6.59 13.94 7.63
N VAL A 29 5.90 13.43 6.61
CA VAL A 29 4.99 12.29 6.72
C VAL A 29 5.53 11.20 5.80
N ALA A 30 5.59 9.95 6.26
CA ALA A 30 6.09 8.86 5.45
C ALA A 30 5.23 7.61 5.54
N VAL A 31 5.29 6.80 4.49
CA VAL A 31 4.54 5.54 4.39
C VAL A 31 5.29 4.53 3.53
N LEU A 32 5.26 3.26 3.94
CA LEU A 32 5.78 2.15 3.16
C LEU A 32 4.74 1.69 2.14
N SER A 33 5.20 1.45 0.92
CA SER A 33 4.44 0.85 -0.17
C SER A 33 5.03 -0.50 -0.56
N GLY A 34 4.15 -1.48 -0.72
CA GLY A 34 4.45 -2.89 -0.94
C GLY A 34 3.21 -3.70 -0.62
N VAL A 35 2.38 -3.96 -1.63
CA VAL A 35 1.16 -4.75 -1.48
C VAL A 35 1.51 -6.17 -1.02
N GLY A 36 0.73 -6.69 -0.07
CA GLY A 36 0.99 -7.98 0.57
C GLY A 36 0.01 -8.22 1.71
N GLY A 37 0.48 -8.88 2.77
CA GLY A 37 -0.41 -9.36 3.83
C GLY A 37 -1.47 -10.31 3.27
N TRP A 38 -2.60 -10.45 3.96
CA TRP A 38 -3.63 -11.39 3.52
C TRP A 38 -4.42 -10.87 2.31
N ALA A 39 -4.70 -9.55 2.26
CA ALA A 39 -5.42 -8.95 1.14
C ALA A 39 -4.63 -9.03 -0.19
N GLY A 40 -3.30 -8.98 -0.13
CA GLY A 40 -2.42 -9.08 -1.30
C GLY A 40 -1.82 -10.47 -1.51
N ILE A 41 -2.27 -11.51 -0.80
CA ILE A 41 -1.57 -12.81 -0.80
C ILE A 41 -1.50 -13.46 -2.19
N GLY A 42 -2.51 -13.24 -3.05
CA GLY A 42 -2.49 -13.69 -4.44
C GLY A 42 -1.32 -13.11 -5.24
N LEU A 43 -1.05 -11.82 -5.06
CA LEU A 43 0.10 -11.14 -5.67
C LEU A 43 1.42 -11.55 -5.01
N ALA A 44 1.47 -11.60 -3.67
CA ALA A 44 2.72 -11.81 -2.93
C ALA A 44 3.25 -13.24 -3.02
N ALA A 45 2.36 -14.24 -3.05
CA ALA A 45 2.71 -15.65 -3.14
C ALA A 45 2.49 -16.26 -4.54
N GLY A 46 2.04 -15.46 -5.52
CA GLY A 46 1.80 -15.92 -6.89
C GLY A 46 0.66 -16.93 -7.00
N LEU A 47 -0.33 -16.85 -6.13
CA LEU A 47 -1.46 -17.77 -6.08
C LEU A 47 -2.54 -17.32 -7.05
N THR A 48 -3.07 -18.27 -7.84
CA THR A 48 -4.05 -17.98 -8.90
C THR A 48 -5.40 -18.67 -8.69
N ASN A 49 -5.49 -19.74 -7.88
CA ASN A 49 -6.78 -20.38 -7.66
C ASN A 49 -7.63 -19.54 -6.70
N PRO A 50 -8.90 -19.25 -7.00
CA PRO A 50 -9.72 -18.35 -6.19
C PRO A 50 -9.88 -18.77 -4.72
N THR A 51 -9.80 -20.06 -4.43
CA THR A 51 -9.93 -20.62 -3.07
C THR A 51 -8.61 -20.65 -2.28
N ASP A 52 -7.47 -20.40 -2.94
CA ASP A 52 -6.17 -20.35 -2.28
C ASP A 52 -6.11 -19.19 -1.27
N GLY A 53 -5.18 -19.28 -0.31
CA GLY A 53 -5.04 -18.26 0.73
C GLY A 53 -6.31 -18.09 1.57
N LEU A 54 -7.03 -19.20 1.82
CA LEU A 54 -8.31 -19.23 2.55
C LEU A 54 -9.39 -18.34 1.88
N GLY A 55 -9.40 -18.30 0.55
CA GLY A 55 -10.37 -17.53 -0.25
C GLY A 55 -9.99 -16.07 -0.52
N ALA A 56 -8.91 -15.56 0.08
CA ALA A 56 -8.47 -14.18 -0.13
C ALA A 56 -8.05 -13.92 -1.59
N VAL A 57 -7.48 -14.90 -2.28
CA VAL A 57 -7.08 -14.75 -3.70
C VAL A 57 -8.28 -14.41 -4.58
N GLY A 58 -9.39 -15.14 -4.42
CA GLY A 58 -10.64 -14.86 -5.13
C GLY A 58 -11.28 -13.53 -4.70
N GLY A 59 -11.25 -13.22 -3.40
CA GLY A 59 -11.80 -11.99 -2.85
C GLY A 59 -11.11 -10.71 -3.34
N TYR A 60 -9.82 -10.79 -3.69
CA TYR A 60 -9.01 -9.65 -4.16
C TYR A 60 -8.48 -9.82 -5.59
N SER A 61 -9.16 -10.60 -6.44
CA SER A 61 -8.70 -10.93 -7.81
C SER A 61 -8.39 -9.69 -8.68
N GLY A 62 -9.21 -8.63 -8.57
CA GLY A 62 -9.00 -7.37 -9.30
C GLY A 62 -7.88 -6.48 -8.77
N LEU A 63 -7.25 -6.81 -7.62
CA LEU A 63 -6.22 -5.95 -7.01
C LEU A 63 -4.99 -5.81 -7.93
N SER A 64 -4.69 -6.84 -8.71
CA SER A 64 -3.59 -6.88 -9.68
C SER A 64 -3.69 -5.83 -10.79
N GLU A 65 -4.88 -5.34 -11.11
CA GLU A 65 -5.10 -4.31 -12.13
C GLU A 65 -4.63 -2.92 -11.69
N TYR A 66 -4.47 -2.70 -10.38
CA TYR A 66 -4.17 -1.39 -9.80
C TYR A 66 -2.77 -1.28 -9.21
N THR A 67 -2.17 -2.41 -8.85
CA THR A 67 -0.88 -2.46 -8.15
C THR A 67 -0.15 -3.79 -8.36
N ASN A 68 1.17 -3.74 -8.25
CA ASN A 68 2.06 -4.90 -8.24
C ASN A 68 2.90 -4.88 -6.97
N LEU A 69 3.67 -5.94 -6.74
CA LEU A 69 4.66 -5.99 -5.65
C LEU A 69 5.62 -4.80 -5.71
N GLY A 70 6.10 -4.40 -4.53
CA GLY A 70 7.03 -3.29 -4.38
C GLY A 70 7.64 -3.26 -3.00
N GLY A 71 8.53 -2.30 -2.78
CA GLY A 71 9.21 -2.10 -1.50
C GLY A 71 9.87 -0.73 -1.47
N SER A 72 9.09 0.31 -1.16
CA SER A 72 9.58 1.69 -1.15
C SER A 72 8.99 2.48 0.01
N LEU A 73 9.80 3.33 0.62
CA LEU A 73 9.37 4.37 1.55
C LEU A 73 9.13 5.66 0.78
N THR A 74 7.91 6.20 0.82
CA THR A 74 7.60 7.52 0.27
C THR A 74 7.53 8.53 1.41
N VAL A 75 8.22 9.66 1.27
CA VAL A 75 8.28 10.75 2.26
C VAL A 75 7.69 12.02 1.64
N PHE A 76 6.81 12.69 2.36
CA PHE A 76 6.13 13.93 1.97
C PHE A 76 6.48 15.07 2.92
N SER A 77 6.63 16.27 2.38
CA SER A 77 6.71 17.52 3.14
C SER A 77 6.12 18.66 2.31
N LEU A 78 5.80 19.79 2.93
CA LEU A 78 5.54 21.02 2.19
C LEU A 78 6.84 21.53 1.53
N PRO A 79 6.77 22.36 0.46
CA PRO A 79 7.94 23.03 -0.10
C PRO A 79 8.73 23.81 0.95
#